data_AF-A0A4V6WKD6-F1
#
_entry.id   AF-A0A4V6WKD6-F1
#
_cell.length_a   1.000
_cell.length_b   1.000
_cell.length_c   1.000
_cell.angle_alpha   90.00
_cell.angle_beta   90.00
_cell.angle_gamma   90.00
#
_symmetry.space_group_name_H-M   'P 1'
#
loop_
_entity.id
_entity.type
_entity.pdbx_description
1 polymer ?
#
loop_
_entity_poly.entity_id
_entity_poly.type
_entity_poly.pdbx_seq_one_letter_code
_entity_poly.pdbx_strand_id
1 'polypeptide(L)'
;MGRQQYLTRLALGRSPFLEATNEQHADVKVDQDGHDASKTEEPAYRGYTQQYNSKGRPINPTTEARNAEMRRAQNSVLALVGVVESREHSQRESEVELRRANEELREAEDGTGFLLEIAVMLIQRPLTWWIDSMSKRYQIGLYDSHKPFTYYLRATLGSACTGGVRGAYCTLFAGGAAGLLHASARMASHLVVELTAESMKEAILRQDWRSETVRWLDLALQCVEVAVLRSVDILLLPMGYWSMAQQIGLAPAVPLLPPARSLLPCHPLSFHAFGWKPLINSPVAGMLFSPAAIILFCTLVSDINTNLDLPIISRTAKLRNSETGTPYVHAEKRPLPRELFAWLFYPAYNVRVFLLEWCGWDLLSLRRDPPSPGVKGYITVRDGVDGLQIGTFHQMTTLAHMSAQFVASSIDDLLYRLAALPLDVILSRAVAVSYITSPLPKTLQAASMDPWLYAPLESGVHMHMQIGAYASKIGLSIALWSVTDVLIFAGLHALVRSQGMRHFGWARSSSTRSFDFPESVVPKSEAPLRRESTAIPSREER
;
A
#
# COMPACT_ATOMS: atom_id res chain seq x y z
N MET A 1 -12.79 27.73 -55.05
CA MET A 1 -12.13 26.42 -54.82
C MET A 1 -10.59 26.45 -54.86
N GLY A 2 -9.90 27.57 -55.13
CA GLY A 2 -8.42 27.57 -55.30
C GLY A 2 -7.56 27.70 -54.01
N ARG A 3 -8.16 28.02 -52.86
CA ARG A 3 -7.39 28.34 -51.64
C ARG A 3 -6.77 27.10 -50.97
N GLN A 4 -7.40 25.93 -51.09
CA GLN A 4 -6.87 24.67 -50.55
C GLN A 4 -5.61 24.22 -51.30
N GLN A 5 -5.62 24.22 -52.64
CA GLN A 5 -4.45 23.83 -53.44
C GLN A 5 -3.22 24.72 -53.17
N TYR A 6 -3.47 26.02 -52.96
CA TYR A 6 -2.44 26.98 -52.56
C TYR A 6 -1.82 26.61 -51.21
N LEU A 7 -2.65 26.33 -50.20
CA LEU A 7 -2.19 25.94 -48.86
C LEU A 7 -1.49 24.57 -48.84
N THR A 8 -1.96 23.60 -49.63
CA THR A 8 -1.32 22.28 -49.76
C THR A 8 0.07 22.38 -50.38
N ARG A 9 0.27 23.23 -51.39
CA ARG A 9 1.59 23.47 -51.99
C ARG A 9 2.57 24.10 -51.01
N LEU A 10 2.09 25.06 -50.23
CA LEU A 10 2.86 25.73 -49.17
C LEU A 10 3.24 24.73 -48.05
N ALA A 11 2.31 23.86 -47.65
CA ALA A 11 2.55 22.79 -46.67
C ALA A 11 3.58 21.75 -47.16
N LEU A 12 3.62 21.48 -48.47
CA LEU A 12 4.60 20.57 -49.09
C LEU A 12 5.96 21.25 -49.40
N GLY A 13 6.16 22.51 -48.99
CA GLY A 13 7.40 23.25 -49.22
C GLY A 13 7.63 23.68 -50.66
N ARG A 14 6.60 23.69 -51.51
CA ARG A 14 6.68 24.13 -52.91
C ARG A 14 6.25 25.59 -53.04
N SER A 15 6.88 26.30 -53.98
CA SER A 15 6.55 27.70 -54.26
C SER A 15 5.06 27.85 -54.65
N PRO A 16 4.32 28.79 -54.05
CA PRO A 16 2.92 29.04 -54.39
C PRO A 16 2.71 29.53 -55.83
N PHE A 17 3.78 30.03 -56.48
CA PHE A 17 3.75 30.57 -57.83
C PHE A 17 4.34 29.63 -58.89
N LEU A 18 4.73 28.41 -58.52
CA LEU A 18 5.09 27.41 -59.54
C LEU A 18 3.80 26.99 -60.26
N GLU A 19 3.60 27.48 -61.47
CA GLU A 19 2.65 26.88 -62.40
C GLU A 19 3.04 25.43 -62.62
N ALA A 20 2.04 24.55 -62.73
CA ALA A 20 2.28 23.16 -63.07
C ALA A 20 2.71 23.13 -64.53
N THR A 21 4.00 23.37 -64.79
CA THR A 21 4.57 23.12 -66.10
C THR A 21 4.43 21.63 -66.33
N ASN A 22 3.61 21.28 -67.33
CA ASN A 22 3.51 19.92 -67.82
C ASN A 22 4.92 19.36 -67.99
N GLU A 23 5.13 18.19 -67.38
CA GLU A 23 6.32 17.37 -67.56
C GLU A 23 6.47 17.07 -69.06
N GLN A 24 7.31 17.82 -69.77
CA GLN A 24 7.91 17.42 -71.04
C GLN A 24 8.99 18.44 -71.46
N HIS A 25 10.23 17.97 -71.42
CA HIS A 25 11.41 18.51 -72.12
C HIS A 25 11.82 19.96 -71.87
N ALA A 26 12.86 20.16 -71.06
CA ALA A 26 13.85 21.20 -71.36
C ALA A 26 15.22 20.83 -70.79
N ASP A 27 16.12 20.60 -71.73
CA ASP A 27 17.55 20.37 -71.64
C ASP A 27 18.26 21.52 -70.90
N VAL A 28 19.17 21.18 -69.98
CA VAL A 28 19.95 22.16 -69.21
C VAL A 28 21.12 22.63 -70.06
N LYS A 29 20.96 23.76 -70.75
CA LYS A 29 22.10 24.53 -71.26
C LYS A 29 22.67 25.41 -70.15
N VAL A 30 23.91 25.11 -69.78
CA VAL A 30 24.76 25.96 -68.95
C VAL A 30 25.47 26.94 -69.88
N ASP A 31 25.03 28.19 -69.90
CA ASP A 31 25.80 29.28 -70.50
C ASP A 31 26.81 29.80 -69.47
N GLN A 32 28.08 29.54 -69.76
CA GLN A 32 29.23 30.25 -69.20
C GLN A 32 29.37 31.54 -69.99
N ASP A 33 29.03 32.68 -69.38
CA ASP A 33 29.49 33.98 -69.87
C ASP A 33 30.28 34.68 -68.77
N GLY A 34 31.57 34.87 -69.07
CA GLY A 34 32.49 35.66 -68.28
C GLY A 34 32.29 37.15 -68.55
N HIS A 35 32.49 37.95 -67.50
CA HIS A 35 32.80 39.36 -67.64
C HIS A 35 34.00 39.71 -66.77
N ASP A 36 35.12 39.97 -67.47
CA ASP A 36 36.21 40.82 -67.02
C ASP A 36 35.68 42.23 -66.73
N ALA A 37 35.96 42.76 -65.53
CA ALA A 37 35.85 44.19 -65.24
C ALA A 37 36.86 44.63 -64.17
N SER A 38 37.89 45.33 -64.67
CA SER A 38 38.56 46.51 -64.10
C SER A 38 38.79 46.63 -62.59
N LYS A 39 40.08 46.76 -62.24
CA LYS A 39 40.57 47.41 -61.02
C LYS A 39 40.03 48.83 -60.91
N THR A 40 39.37 49.16 -59.80
CA THR A 40 39.21 50.53 -59.29
C THR A 40 39.15 50.46 -57.76
N GLU A 41 39.91 51.35 -57.14
CA GLU A 41 40.17 51.43 -55.71
C GLU A 41 38.96 51.97 -54.91
N GLU A 42 38.69 51.32 -53.78
CA GLU A 42 38.07 51.79 -52.51
C GLU A 42 36.63 52.38 -52.49
N PRO A 43 35.79 52.11 -51.45
CA PRO A 43 36.17 52.14 -50.04
C PRO A 43 35.64 50.99 -49.15
N ALA A 44 36.39 50.72 -48.07
CA ALA A 44 35.98 50.08 -46.81
C ALA A 44 34.56 49.48 -46.72
N TYR A 45 34.36 48.29 -47.29
CA TYR A 45 33.21 47.44 -46.96
C TYR A 45 33.65 46.36 -45.97
N ARG A 46 33.13 46.46 -44.75
CA ARG A 46 33.39 45.60 -43.59
C ARG A 46 33.41 44.10 -43.95
N GLY A 47 34.57 43.47 -43.78
CA GLY A 47 34.72 42.12 -43.19
C GLY A 47 33.87 40.97 -43.73
N TYR A 48 33.45 40.98 -45.00
CA TYR A 48 32.64 39.90 -45.55
C TYR A 48 33.54 38.80 -46.14
N THR A 49 33.97 37.85 -45.31
CA THR A 49 34.71 36.66 -45.75
C THR A 49 33.72 35.63 -46.29
N GLN A 50 33.79 35.32 -47.58
CA GLN A 50 32.93 34.33 -48.23
C GLN A 50 33.25 32.92 -47.71
N GLN A 51 32.30 32.30 -47.00
CA GLN A 51 32.47 30.97 -46.42
C GLN A 51 32.03 29.90 -47.44
N TYR A 52 32.69 28.75 -47.44
CA TYR A 52 32.36 27.62 -48.30
C TYR A 52 32.05 26.39 -47.46
N ASN A 53 31.14 25.55 -47.91
CA ASN A 53 30.88 24.26 -47.26
C ASN A 53 31.96 23.22 -47.54
N SER A 54 31.87 22.06 -46.89
CA SER A 54 32.74 20.91 -47.11
C SER A 54 32.76 20.37 -48.55
N LYS A 55 31.86 20.84 -49.42
CA LYS A 55 31.76 20.51 -50.85
C LYS A 55 32.17 21.68 -51.76
N GLY A 56 32.80 22.74 -51.22
CA GLY A 56 33.32 23.88 -51.97
C GLY A 56 32.25 24.83 -52.52
N ARG A 57 31.00 24.78 -52.05
CA ARG A 57 29.94 25.71 -52.47
C ARG A 57 29.89 26.91 -51.52
N PRO A 58 29.74 28.14 -52.03
CA PRO A 58 29.65 29.33 -51.19
C PRO A 58 28.38 29.26 -50.35
N ILE A 59 28.53 29.40 -49.03
CA ILE A 59 27.45 29.49 -48.05
C ILE A 59 27.50 30.87 -47.40
N ASN A 60 26.34 31.54 -47.37
CA ASN A 60 26.16 32.69 -46.52
C ASN A 60 25.37 32.25 -45.25
N PRO A 61 26.03 32.13 -44.09
CA PRO A 61 25.35 31.70 -42.86
C PRO A 61 24.25 32.66 -42.44
N THR A 62 24.37 33.96 -42.76
CA THR A 62 23.34 34.96 -42.43
C THR A 62 22.08 34.77 -43.28
N THR A 63 22.23 34.43 -44.56
CA THR A 63 21.10 34.11 -45.44
C THR A 63 20.46 32.77 -45.06
N GLU A 64 21.24 31.75 -44.68
CA GLU A 64 20.68 30.49 -44.21
C GLU A 64 19.92 30.66 -42.89
N ALA A 65 20.44 31.44 -41.95
CA ALA A 65 19.76 31.77 -40.70
C ALA A 65 18.44 32.50 -40.97
N ARG A 66 18.44 33.51 -41.87
CA ARG A 66 17.24 34.25 -42.26
C ARG A 66 16.23 33.36 -43.00
N ASN A 67 16.69 32.45 -43.85
CA ASN A 67 15.83 31.49 -44.55
C ASN A 67 15.24 30.45 -43.58
N ALA A 68 16.01 30.02 -42.58
CA ALA A 68 15.53 29.15 -41.52
C ALA A 68 14.47 29.85 -40.66
N GLU A 69 14.67 31.12 -40.34
CA GLU A 69 13.69 31.95 -39.63
C GLU A 69 12.42 32.16 -40.45
N MET A 70 12.54 32.42 -41.76
CA MET A 70 11.39 32.54 -42.67
C MET A 70 10.59 31.22 -42.74
N ARG A 71 11.26 30.07 -42.80
CA ARG A 71 10.59 28.76 -42.75
C ARG A 71 9.90 28.52 -41.40
N ARG A 72 10.53 28.92 -40.28
CA ARG A 72 9.87 28.87 -38.96
C ARG A 72 8.63 29.74 -38.90
N ALA A 73 8.70 30.97 -39.43
CA ALA A 73 7.57 31.89 -39.48
C ALA A 73 6.44 31.40 -40.41
N GLN A 74 6.77 30.80 -41.55
CA GLN A 74 5.77 30.18 -42.42
C GLN A 74 5.09 28.98 -41.73
N ASN A 75 5.87 28.13 -41.07
CA ASN A 75 5.34 27.01 -40.31
C ASN A 75 4.49 27.48 -39.12
N SER A 76 4.84 28.58 -38.45
CA SER A 76 4.03 29.13 -37.36
C SER A 76 2.71 29.72 -37.84
N VAL A 77 2.69 30.39 -39.00
CA VAL A 77 1.46 30.87 -39.64
C VAL A 77 0.59 29.70 -40.10
N LEU A 78 1.17 28.66 -40.72
CA LEU A 78 0.44 27.46 -41.11
C LEU A 78 -0.13 26.72 -39.89
N ALA A 79 0.57 26.73 -38.76
CA ALA A 79 0.07 26.22 -37.49
C ALA A 79 -1.06 27.07 -36.91
N LEU A 80 -0.96 28.39 -36.96
CA LEU A 80 -2.02 29.31 -36.52
C LEU A 80 -3.32 29.15 -37.35
N VAL A 81 -3.19 28.90 -38.65
CA VAL A 81 -4.32 28.68 -39.57
C VAL A 81 -4.91 27.26 -39.43
N GLY A 82 -4.27 26.37 -38.66
CA GLY A 82 -4.73 24.99 -38.43
C GLY A 82 -4.46 24.03 -39.59
N VAL A 83 -3.54 24.39 -40.50
CA VAL A 83 -3.18 23.52 -41.65
C VAL A 83 -2.12 22.49 -41.26
N VAL A 84 -1.28 22.81 -40.27
CA VAL A 84 -0.21 21.94 -39.76
C VAL A 84 -0.19 22.01 -38.25
N GLU A 85 -0.33 20.90 -37.54
CA GLU A 85 -0.13 20.91 -36.09
C GLU A 85 1.34 21.17 -35.78
N SER A 86 1.61 22.11 -34.86
CA SER A 86 2.97 22.31 -34.37
C SER A 86 3.43 21.03 -33.68
N ARG A 87 4.53 20.42 -34.16
CA ARG A 87 5.12 19.21 -33.55
C ARG A 87 5.38 19.37 -32.06
N GLU A 88 5.74 20.57 -31.60
CA GLU A 88 5.92 20.86 -30.17
C GLU A 88 4.60 20.88 -29.41
N HIS A 89 3.51 21.33 -30.04
CA HIS A 89 2.19 21.38 -29.42
C HIS A 89 1.59 19.97 -29.32
N SER A 90 1.64 19.17 -30.39
CA SER A 90 1.16 17.79 -30.36
C SER A 90 2.03 16.90 -29.46
N GLN A 91 3.34 17.14 -29.37
CA GLN A 91 4.21 16.48 -28.38
C GLN A 91 3.83 16.87 -26.94
N ARG A 92 3.54 18.14 -26.67
CA ARG A 92 3.10 18.56 -25.33
C ARG A 92 1.72 18.03 -24.98
N GLU A 93 0.80 18.03 -25.93
CA GLU A 93 -0.57 17.53 -25.72
C GLU A 93 -0.57 16.02 -25.50
N SER A 94 0.13 15.25 -26.33
CA SER A 94 0.35 13.81 -26.10
C SER A 94 1.11 13.52 -24.81
N GLU A 95 2.08 14.34 -24.40
CA GLU A 95 2.74 14.21 -23.09
C GLU A 95 1.75 14.45 -21.93
N VAL A 96 0.86 15.43 -22.06
CA VAL A 96 -0.18 15.71 -21.06
C VAL A 96 -1.21 14.58 -21.01
N GLU A 97 -1.65 14.05 -22.14
CA GLU A 97 -2.56 12.91 -22.22
C GLU A 97 -1.94 11.64 -21.64
N LEU A 98 -0.68 11.35 -21.98
CA LEU A 98 0.07 10.24 -21.39
C LEU A 98 0.23 10.39 -19.88
N ARG A 99 0.46 11.62 -19.38
CA ARG A 99 0.51 11.90 -17.94
C ARG A 99 -0.83 11.63 -17.27
N ARG A 100 -1.94 12.07 -17.86
CA ARG A 100 -3.29 11.81 -17.33
C ARG A 100 -3.60 10.32 -17.32
N ALA A 101 -3.35 9.61 -18.43
CA ALA A 101 -3.58 8.18 -18.52
C ALA A 101 -2.74 7.38 -17.51
N ASN A 102 -1.49 7.81 -17.26
CA ASN A 102 -0.64 7.21 -16.23
C ASN A 102 -1.15 7.50 -14.81
N GLU A 103 -1.67 8.69 -14.54
CA GLU A 103 -2.23 9.03 -13.23
C GLU A 103 -3.51 8.25 -12.95
N GLU A 104 -4.42 8.14 -13.94
CA GLU A 104 -5.63 7.32 -13.83
C GLU A 104 -5.30 5.83 -13.61
N LEU A 105 -4.29 5.31 -14.32
CA LEU A 105 -3.82 3.95 -14.12
C LEU A 105 -3.27 3.75 -12.70
N ARG A 106 -2.52 4.74 -12.20
CA ARG A 106 -1.95 4.72 -10.85
C ARG A 106 -3.02 4.75 -9.78
N GLU A 107 -4.02 5.62 -9.91
CA GLU A 107 -5.14 5.67 -8.97
C GLU A 107 -5.91 4.34 -8.94
N ALA A 108 -6.13 3.72 -10.10
CA ALA A 108 -6.79 2.41 -10.20
C ALA A 108 -5.95 1.28 -9.55
N GLU A 109 -4.63 1.32 -9.74
CA GLU A 109 -3.69 0.38 -9.14
C GLU A 109 -3.63 0.55 -7.61
N ASP A 110 -3.55 1.80 -7.14
CA ASP A 110 -3.52 2.13 -5.73
C ASP A 110 -4.83 1.73 -5.02
N GLY A 111 -5.98 1.98 -5.67
CA GLY A 111 -7.30 1.55 -5.19
C GLY A 111 -7.46 0.03 -5.12
N THR A 112 -6.90 -0.69 -6.10
CA THR A 112 -6.90 -2.16 -6.09
C THR A 112 -6.01 -2.72 -4.97
N GLY A 113 -4.83 -2.12 -4.76
CA GLY A 113 -3.96 -2.46 -3.65
C GLY A 113 -4.64 -2.28 -2.28
N PHE A 114 -5.33 -1.16 -2.09
CA PHE A 114 -6.07 -0.87 -0.86
C PHE A 114 -7.21 -1.88 -0.59
N LEU A 115 -8.01 -2.22 -1.60
CA LEU A 115 -9.06 -3.23 -1.46
C LEU A 115 -8.50 -4.60 -1.08
N LEU A 116 -7.37 -4.97 -1.67
CA LEU A 116 -6.71 -6.22 -1.39
C LEU A 116 -6.14 -6.24 0.04
N GLU A 117 -5.60 -5.12 0.52
CA GLU A 117 -5.14 -4.95 1.90
C GLU A 117 -6.26 -5.22 2.91
N ILE A 118 -7.43 -4.60 2.70
CA ILE A 118 -8.62 -4.86 3.53
C ILE A 118 -9.00 -6.34 3.49
N ALA A 119 -9.02 -6.95 2.30
CA ALA A 119 -9.38 -8.35 2.15
C ALA A 119 -8.41 -9.28 2.91
N VAL A 120 -7.10 -9.02 2.84
CA VAL A 120 -6.09 -9.79 3.58
C VAL A 120 -6.29 -9.65 5.09
N MET A 121 -6.52 -8.43 5.59
CA MET A 121 -6.78 -8.21 7.02
C MET A 121 -8.01 -8.99 7.51
N LEU A 122 -9.07 -9.06 6.70
CA LEU A 122 -10.29 -9.81 7.02
C LEU A 122 -10.11 -11.33 6.98
N ILE A 123 -9.25 -11.83 6.09
CA ILE A 123 -9.00 -13.28 5.91
C ILE A 123 -7.98 -13.78 6.94
N GLN A 124 -6.92 -13.04 7.22
CA GLN A 124 -5.84 -13.50 8.10
C GLN A 124 -6.32 -13.74 9.54
N ARG A 125 -7.19 -12.88 10.07
CA ARG A 125 -7.73 -12.98 11.44
C ARG A 125 -8.44 -14.32 11.72
N PRO A 126 -9.45 -14.75 10.96
CA PRO A 126 -10.10 -16.04 11.18
C PRO A 126 -9.16 -17.23 10.93
N LEU A 127 -8.22 -17.13 9.97
CA LEU A 127 -7.26 -18.19 9.67
C LEU A 127 -6.30 -18.47 10.84
N THR A 128 -5.91 -17.43 11.58
CA THR A 128 -4.97 -17.52 12.70
C THR A 128 -5.65 -17.74 14.05
N TRP A 129 -6.95 -17.41 14.16
CA TRP A 129 -7.71 -17.46 15.42
C TRP A 129 -7.66 -18.81 16.14
N TRP A 130 -7.84 -19.92 15.41
CA TRP A 130 -7.85 -21.26 16.01
C TRP A 130 -6.45 -21.67 16.49
N ILE A 131 -5.39 -21.18 15.84
CA ILE A 131 -4.00 -21.40 16.24
C ILE A 131 -3.72 -20.65 17.53
N ASP A 132 -4.20 -19.40 17.63
CA ASP A 132 -4.11 -18.60 18.85
C ASP A 132 -4.88 -19.24 20.02
N SER A 133 -6.09 -19.75 19.76
CA SER A 133 -6.86 -20.52 20.75
C SER A 133 -6.11 -21.76 21.22
N MET A 134 -5.49 -22.50 20.29
CA MET A 134 -4.69 -23.68 20.62
C MET A 134 -3.44 -23.31 21.43
N SER A 135 -2.75 -22.24 21.08
CA SER A 135 -1.58 -21.73 21.80
C SER A 135 -1.94 -21.35 23.23
N LYS A 136 -3.02 -20.59 23.44
CA LYS A 136 -3.51 -20.21 24.78
C LYS A 136 -3.85 -21.43 25.65
N ARG A 137 -4.44 -22.48 25.05
CA ARG A 137 -4.71 -23.75 25.74
C ARG A 137 -3.44 -24.47 26.20
N TYR A 138 -2.34 -24.39 25.44
CA TYR A 138 -1.04 -24.88 25.90
C TYR A 138 -0.43 -24.01 27.01
N GLN A 139 -0.56 -22.68 26.90
CA GLN A 139 -0.02 -21.74 27.90
C GLN A 139 -0.64 -21.92 29.30
N ILE A 140 -1.94 -22.24 29.35
CA ILE A 140 -2.65 -22.54 30.60
C ILE A 140 -2.50 -24.00 31.06
N GLY A 141 -1.87 -24.88 30.27
CA GLY A 141 -1.71 -26.29 30.62
C GLY A 141 -2.99 -27.14 30.47
N LEU A 142 -3.98 -26.70 29.67
CA LEU A 142 -5.21 -27.48 29.42
C LEU A 142 -4.91 -28.81 28.69
N TYR A 143 -3.85 -28.82 27.89
CA TYR A 143 -3.43 -29.96 27.11
C TYR A 143 -2.29 -30.69 27.80
N ASP A 144 -2.52 -31.96 28.13
CA ASP A 144 -1.53 -32.84 28.73
C ASP A 144 -0.20 -32.83 27.95
N SER A 145 0.89 -32.59 28.67
CA SER A 145 2.26 -32.60 28.17
C SER A 145 2.67 -33.94 27.52
N HIS A 146 2.11 -35.07 27.96
CA HIS A 146 2.52 -36.39 27.48
C HIS A 146 2.03 -36.72 26.07
N LYS A 147 0.94 -36.08 25.62
CA LYS A 147 0.40 -36.32 24.26
C LYS A 147 1.12 -35.46 23.22
N PRO A 148 1.47 -36.02 22.05
CA PRO A 148 2.15 -35.25 21.01
C PRO A 148 1.27 -34.12 20.46
N PHE A 149 1.87 -33.04 19.99
CA PHE A 149 1.16 -31.89 19.42
C PHE A 149 0.18 -32.27 18.30
N THR A 150 0.59 -33.22 17.45
CA THR A 150 -0.19 -33.74 16.33
C THR A 150 -1.50 -34.40 16.76
N TYR A 151 -1.55 -34.97 17.97
CA TYR A 151 -2.77 -35.58 18.51
C TYR A 151 -3.86 -34.51 18.69
N TYR A 152 -3.53 -33.40 19.35
CA TYR A 152 -4.49 -32.30 19.58
C TYR A 152 -4.85 -31.57 18.29
N LEU A 153 -3.89 -31.40 17.38
CA LEU A 153 -4.14 -30.84 16.05
C LEU A 153 -5.16 -31.69 15.28
N ARG A 154 -4.92 -33.01 15.21
CA ARG A 154 -5.84 -33.94 14.54
C ARG A 154 -7.20 -34.00 15.23
N ALA A 155 -7.24 -33.97 16.57
CA ALA A 155 -8.50 -33.96 17.31
C ALA A 155 -9.32 -32.69 17.02
N THR A 156 -8.67 -31.52 16.99
CA THR A 156 -9.33 -30.24 16.72
C THR A 156 -9.88 -30.19 15.29
N LEU A 157 -9.06 -30.55 14.30
CA LEU A 157 -9.48 -30.61 12.89
C LEU A 157 -10.53 -31.70 12.66
N GLY A 158 -10.37 -32.87 13.26
CA GLY A 158 -11.32 -33.98 13.16
C GLY A 158 -12.69 -33.61 13.74
N SER A 159 -12.72 -32.91 14.89
CA SER A 159 -13.96 -32.41 15.47
C SER A 159 -14.59 -31.29 14.64
N ALA A 160 -13.78 -30.46 13.96
CA ALA A 160 -14.29 -29.44 13.05
C ALA A 160 -14.94 -30.08 11.81
N CYS A 161 -14.31 -31.11 11.22
CA CYS A 161 -14.82 -31.79 10.03
C CYS A 161 -16.06 -32.64 10.32
N THR A 162 -16.12 -33.31 11.48
CA THR A 162 -17.22 -34.24 11.82
C THR A 162 -18.44 -33.54 12.42
N GLY A 163 -18.26 -32.42 13.12
CA GLY A 163 -19.34 -31.73 13.83
C GLY A 163 -20.20 -30.78 12.98
N GLY A 164 -20.04 -30.78 11.65
CA GLY A 164 -20.71 -29.85 10.74
C GLY A 164 -20.37 -28.39 11.03
N VAL A 165 -21.21 -27.45 10.57
CA VAL A 165 -20.97 -26.00 10.73
C VAL A 165 -20.90 -25.60 12.20
N ARG A 166 -21.78 -26.16 13.05
CA ARG A 166 -21.79 -25.86 14.49
C ARG A 166 -20.54 -26.38 15.18
N GLY A 167 -20.11 -27.62 14.88
CA GLY A 167 -18.88 -28.19 15.42
C GLY A 167 -17.65 -27.41 14.97
N ALA A 168 -17.56 -27.09 13.68
CA ALA A 168 -16.49 -26.26 13.13
C ALA A 168 -16.41 -24.89 13.81
N TYR A 169 -17.54 -24.23 14.05
CA TYR A 169 -17.57 -22.99 14.81
C TYR A 169 -17.08 -23.19 16.24
N CYS A 170 -17.62 -24.17 16.96
CA CYS A 170 -17.27 -24.42 18.36
C CYS A 170 -15.80 -24.77 18.56
N THR A 171 -15.14 -25.37 17.57
CA THR A 171 -13.74 -25.79 17.67
C THR A 171 -12.77 -24.75 17.12
N LEU A 172 -13.03 -24.18 15.93
CA LEU A 172 -12.12 -23.27 15.24
C LEU A 172 -12.34 -21.81 15.65
N PHE A 173 -13.58 -21.43 15.95
CA PHE A 173 -13.98 -20.04 16.20
C PHE A 173 -14.53 -19.83 17.60
N ALA A 174 -14.09 -20.64 18.57
CA ALA A 174 -14.42 -20.43 19.98
C ALA A 174 -14.01 -19.01 20.42
N GLY A 175 -14.93 -18.25 21.00
CA GLY A 175 -14.69 -16.84 21.34
C GLY A 175 -14.82 -15.86 20.20
N GLY A 176 -14.93 -16.32 18.96
CA GLY A 176 -14.89 -15.49 17.74
C GLY A 176 -16.01 -14.45 17.71
N ALA A 177 -17.26 -14.84 17.96
CA ALA A 177 -18.39 -13.90 17.93
C ALA A 177 -18.27 -12.79 18.98
N ALA A 178 -17.98 -13.13 20.24
CA ALA A 178 -17.80 -12.14 21.31
C ALA A 178 -16.58 -11.24 21.04
N GLY A 179 -15.49 -11.80 20.49
CA GLY A 179 -14.30 -11.05 20.11
C GLY A 179 -14.56 -10.10 18.94
N LEU A 180 -15.28 -10.54 17.91
CA LEU A 180 -15.68 -9.71 16.77
C LEU A 180 -16.63 -8.58 17.20
N LEU A 181 -17.57 -8.86 18.10
CA LEU A 181 -18.45 -7.84 18.65
C LEU A 181 -17.66 -6.80 19.46
N HIS A 182 -16.71 -7.24 20.29
CA HIS A 182 -15.80 -6.34 21.01
C HIS A 182 -14.97 -5.49 20.04
N ALA A 183 -14.35 -6.11 19.03
CA ALA A 183 -13.52 -5.43 18.04
C ALA A 183 -14.33 -4.43 17.19
N SER A 184 -15.53 -4.80 16.75
CA SER A 184 -16.42 -3.91 15.97
C SER A 184 -16.93 -2.74 16.81
N ALA A 185 -17.34 -2.97 18.06
CA ALA A 185 -17.73 -1.89 18.97
C ALA A 185 -16.56 -0.94 19.26
N ARG A 186 -15.35 -1.48 19.45
CA ARG A 186 -14.12 -0.69 19.63
C ARG A 186 -13.78 0.11 18.38
N MET A 187 -13.83 -0.50 17.20
CA MET A 187 -13.57 0.18 15.92
C MET A 187 -14.57 1.32 15.67
N ALA A 188 -15.87 1.06 15.87
CA ALA A 188 -16.89 2.09 15.75
C ALA A 188 -16.65 3.25 16.74
N SER A 189 -16.23 2.94 17.98
CA SER A 189 -15.88 3.96 18.98
C SER A 189 -14.65 4.77 18.56
N HIS A 190 -13.65 4.12 17.97
CA HIS A 190 -12.46 4.77 17.42
C HIS A 190 -12.82 5.77 16.32
N LEU A 191 -13.64 5.34 15.36
CA LEU A 191 -14.11 6.20 14.27
C LEU A 191 -14.93 7.39 14.78
N VAL A 192 -15.82 7.18 15.76
CA VAL A 192 -16.59 8.27 16.36
C VAL A 192 -15.67 9.26 17.08
N VAL A 193 -14.72 8.77 17.88
CA VAL A 193 -13.77 9.62 18.60
C VAL A 193 -12.92 10.41 17.62
N GLU A 194 -12.39 9.79 16.56
CA GLU A 194 -11.58 10.44 15.53
C GLU A 194 -12.36 11.54 14.79
N LEU A 195 -13.56 11.24 14.29
CA LEU A 195 -14.41 12.22 13.61
C LEU A 195 -14.77 13.41 14.50
N THR A 196 -15.06 13.16 15.79
CA THR A 196 -15.36 14.23 16.75
C THR A 196 -14.14 15.04 17.10
N ALA A 197 -12.97 14.39 17.26
CA ALA A 197 -11.71 15.04 17.55
C ALA A 197 -11.24 15.94 16.41
N GLU A 198 -11.32 15.48 15.16
CA GLU A 198 -10.98 16.28 13.97
C GLU A 198 -11.89 17.50 13.86
N SER A 199 -13.20 17.30 14.03
CA SER A 199 -14.18 18.39 14.03
C SER A 199 -13.87 19.44 15.12
N MET A 200 -13.45 19.00 16.31
CA MET A 200 -13.05 19.89 17.40
C MET A 200 -11.71 20.60 17.11
N LYS A 201 -10.72 19.90 16.55
CA LYS A 201 -9.43 20.48 16.15
C LYS A 201 -9.63 21.57 15.10
N GLU A 202 -10.46 21.33 14.10
CA GLU A 202 -10.83 22.36 13.12
C GLU A 202 -11.53 23.56 13.75
N ALA A 203 -12.47 23.32 14.68
CA ALA A 203 -13.16 24.39 15.38
C ALA A 203 -12.19 25.25 16.22
N ILE A 204 -11.23 24.61 16.90
CA ILE A 204 -10.19 25.31 17.68
C ILE A 204 -9.28 26.12 16.76
N LEU A 205 -8.87 25.56 15.60
CA LEU A 205 -8.00 26.25 14.64
C LEU A 205 -8.68 27.43 13.94
N ARG A 206 -10.01 27.38 13.77
CA ARG A 206 -10.78 28.52 13.24
C ARG A 206 -10.91 29.67 14.23
N GLN A 207 -10.62 29.42 15.51
CA GLN A 207 -10.67 30.45 16.53
C GLN A 207 -9.26 31.05 16.72
N ASP A 208 -9.13 32.38 16.61
CA ASP A 208 -7.85 33.11 16.73
C ASP A 208 -7.30 33.11 18.18
N TRP A 209 -7.06 31.93 18.73
CA TRP A 209 -6.55 31.74 20.09
C TRP A 209 -5.03 31.82 20.11
N ARG A 210 -4.47 32.17 21.28
CA ARG A 210 -3.01 32.18 21.47
C ARG A 210 -2.45 30.78 21.26
N SER A 211 -1.29 30.69 20.62
CA SER A 211 -0.62 29.41 20.30
C SER A 211 -0.38 28.51 21.51
N GLU A 212 -0.12 29.09 22.69
CA GLU A 212 0.02 28.35 23.94
C GLU A 212 -1.28 27.66 24.37
N THR A 213 -2.41 28.35 24.22
CA THR A 213 -3.75 27.84 24.55
C THR A 213 -4.13 26.72 23.59
N VAL A 214 -3.88 26.90 22.29
CA VAL A 214 -4.12 25.85 21.26
C VAL A 214 -3.33 24.58 21.59
N ARG A 215 -2.06 24.70 21.97
CA ARG A 215 -1.24 23.54 22.37
C ARG A 215 -1.79 22.83 23.61
N TRP A 216 -2.22 23.57 24.62
CA TRP A 216 -2.80 22.97 25.84
C TRP A 216 -4.12 22.25 25.54
N LEU A 217 -4.97 22.85 24.69
CA LEU A 217 -6.23 22.24 24.27
C LEU A 217 -6.03 21.00 23.42
N ASP A 218 -5.06 21.01 22.51
CA ASP A 218 -4.72 19.82 21.72
C ASP A 218 -4.26 18.67 22.64
N LEU A 219 -3.41 18.96 23.63
CA LEU A 219 -3.00 17.97 24.63
C LEU A 219 -4.19 17.50 25.48
N ALA A 220 -5.07 18.40 25.92
CA ALA A 220 -6.27 18.05 26.66
C ALA A 220 -7.23 17.18 25.83
N LEU A 221 -7.41 17.52 24.55
CA LEU A 221 -8.24 16.76 23.61
C LEU A 221 -7.66 15.35 23.39
N GLN A 222 -6.35 15.22 23.19
CA GLN A 222 -5.68 13.91 23.12
C GLN A 222 -5.86 13.09 24.40
N CYS A 223 -5.77 13.72 25.58
CA CYS A 223 -6.06 13.04 26.85
C CYS A 223 -7.52 12.57 26.93
N VAL A 224 -8.47 13.39 26.47
CA VAL A 224 -9.90 13.04 26.42
C VAL A 224 -10.17 11.91 25.43
N GLU A 225 -9.59 11.96 24.23
CA GLU A 225 -9.69 10.88 23.22
C GLU A 225 -9.26 9.55 23.82
N VAL A 226 -8.06 9.50 24.44
CA VAL A 226 -7.55 8.29 25.09
C VAL A 226 -8.44 7.87 26.26
N ALA A 227 -8.90 8.80 27.09
CA ALA A 227 -9.77 8.48 28.23
C ALA A 227 -11.12 7.89 27.79
N VAL A 228 -11.74 8.45 26.74
CA VAL A 228 -13.01 7.95 26.18
C VAL A 228 -12.82 6.55 25.62
N LEU A 229 -11.77 6.32 24.82
CA LEU A 229 -11.49 4.99 24.27
C LEU A 229 -11.24 3.95 25.37
N ARG A 230 -10.49 4.31 26.42
CA ARG A 230 -10.26 3.42 27.56
C ARG A 230 -11.51 3.18 28.39
N SER A 231 -12.41 4.16 28.49
CA SER A 231 -13.69 3.97 29.16
C SER A 231 -14.56 2.94 28.41
N VAL A 232 -14.52 2.95 27.07
CA VAL A 232 -15.19 1.95 26.23
C VAL A 232 -14.58 0.57 26.44
N ASP A 233 -13.25 0.46 26.50
CA ASP A 233 -12.57 -0.80 26.79
C ASP A 233 -12.95 -1.37 28.16
N ILE A 234 -13.06 -0.51 29.18
CA ILE A 234 -13.56 -0.89 30.50
C ILE A 234 -15.01 -1.37 30.39
N LEU A 235 -15.88 -0.66 29.68
CA LEU A 235 -17.28 -1.08 29.53
C LEU A 235 -17.42 -2.43 28.80
N LEU A 236 -16.57 -2.69 27.80
CA LEU A 236 -16.59 -3.90 26.97
C LEU A 236 -15.74 -5.05 27.53
N LEU A 237 -15.14 -4.87 28.70
CA LEU A 237 -14.27 -5.85 29.35
C LEU A 237 -14.96 -7.22 29.55
N PRO A 238 -16.25 -7.32 29.96
CA PRO A 238 -16.94 -8.60 30.06
C PRO A 238 -16.99 -9.38 28.73
N MET A 239 -17.11 -8.68 27.59
CA MET A 239 -17.10 -9.31 26.26
C MET A 239 -15.73 -9.85 25.90
N GLY A 240 -14.68 -9.04 26.10
CA GLY A 240 -13.29 -9.44 25.86
C GLY A 240 -12.87 -10.61 26.76
N TYR A 241 -13.25 -10.55 28.04
CA TYR A 241 -13.02 -11.60 29.01
C TYR A 241 -13.72 -12.92 28.63
N TRP A 242 -14.99 -12.86 28.24
CA TRP A 242 -15.74 -14.03 27.79
C TRP A 242 -15.14 -14.65 26.52
N SER A 243 -14.77 -13.82 25.54
CA SER A 243 -14.09 -14.26 24.32
C SER A 243 -12.80 -15.02 24.66
N MET A 244 -11.98 -14.46 25.55
CA MET A 244 -10.74 -15.08 25.98
C MET A 244 -10.98 -16.40 26.72
N ALA A 245 -11.97 -16.45 27.63
CA ALA A 245 -12.34 -17.68 28.32
C ALA A 245 -12.83 -18.80 27.37
N GLN A 246 -13.53 -18.44 26.29
CA GLN A 246 -13.92 -19.38 25.24
C GLN A 246 -12.72 -19.83 24.39
N GLN A 247 -11.80 -18.93 24.02
CA GLN A 247 -10.57 -19.30 23.32
C GLN A 247 -9.71 -20.26 24.15
N ILE A 248 -9.60 -20.01 25.45
CA ILE A 248 -8.89 -20.87 26.40
C ILE A 248 -9.63 -22.21 26.59
N GLY A 249 -10.92 -22.33 26.24
CA GLY A 249 -11.69 -23.57 26.35
C GLY A 249 -12.33 -23.80 27.73
N LEU A 250 -12.33 -22.80 28.60
CA LEU A 250 -12.95 -22.87 29.93
C LEU A 250 -14.44 -22.57 29.88
N ALA A 251 -14.82 -21.58 29.07
CA ALA A 251 -16.21 -21.26 28.80
C ALA A 251 -16.76 -22.15 27.67
N PRO A 252 -18.04 -22.56 27.72
CA PRO A 252 -18.65 -23.27 26.61
C PRO A 252 -18.72 -22.38 25.36
N ALA A 253 -18.50 -22.95 24.18
CA ALA A 253 -18.57 -22.22 22.92
C ALA A 253 -19.99 -21.71 22.58
N VAL A 254 -21.02 -22.31 23.19
CA VAL A 254 -22.42 -21.89 23.11
C VAL A 254 -22.91 -21.69 24.55
N PRO A 255 -23.46 -20.52 24.93
CA PRO A 255 -23.87 -19.38 24.08
C PRO A 255 -22.70 -18.58 23.47
N LEU A 256 -22.96 -17.93 22.32
CA LEU A 256 -21.97 -17.13 21.58
C LEU A 256 -21.53 -15.88 22.34
N LEU A 257 -22.46 -15.30 23.08
CA LEU A 257 -22.27 -14.10 23.86
C LEU A 257 -22.38 -14.45 25.35
N PRO A 258 -21.72 -13.67 26.22
CA PRO A 258 -21.90 -13.82 27.65
C PRO A 258 -23.38 -13.55 28.01
N PRO A 259 -23.87 -14.11 29.13
CA PRO A 259 -25.23 -13.85 29.60
C PRO A 259 -25.49 -12.34 29.69
N ALA A 260 -26.63 -11.83 29.21
CA ALA A 260 -26.90 -10.39 29.21
C ALA A 260 -26.74 -9.74 30.60
N ARG A 261 -26.99 -10.51 31.67
CA ARG A 261 -26.80 -10.08 33.06
C ARG A 261 -25.34 -9.81 33.43
N SER A 262 -24.36 -10.44 32.78
CA SER A 262 -22.93 -10.16 33.05
C SER A 262 -22.43 -8.88 32.40
N LEU A 263 -23.20 -8.26 31.51
CA LEU A 263 -22.87 -6.95 30.92
C LEU A 263 -23.19 -5.79 31.85
N LEU A 264 -24.06 -6.01 32.85
CA LEU A 264 -24.41 -4.98 33.84
C LEU A 264 -23.29 -4.87 34.89
N PRO A 265 -22.59 -3.72 35.00
CA PRO A 265 -21.40 -3.61 35.86
C PRO A 265 -21.66 -3.95 37.34
N CYS A 266 -22.87 -3.68 37.83
CA CYS A 266 -23.25 -3.89 39.23
C CYS A 266 -23.72 -5.32 39.53
N HIS A 267 -23.87 -6.19 38.52
CA HIS A 267 -24.40 -7.53 38.73
C HIS A 267 -23.30 -8.48 39.23
N PRO A 268 -23.58 -9.40 40.18
CA PRO A 268 -22.57 -10.32 40.72
C PRO A 268 -21.97 -11.29 39.69
N LEU A 269 -22.70 -11.54 38.59
CA LEU A 269 -22.20 -12.34 37.45
C LEU A 269 -21.34 -11.53 36.47
N SER A 270 -21.24 -10.21 36.63
CA SER A 270 -20.42 -9.38 35.76
C SER A 270 -18.95 -9.54 36.10
N PHE A 271 -18.11 -9.53 35.06
CA PHE A 271 -16.67 -9.47 35.23
C PHE A 271 -16.23 -8.25 36.06
N HIS A 272 -17.00 -7.17 36.05
CA HIS A 272 -16.74 -6.01 36.91
C HIS A 272 -16.82 -6.30 38.41
N ALA A 273 -17.60 -7.31 38.84
CA ALA A 273 -17.75 -7.64 40.25
C ALA A 273 -16.59 -8.50 40.80
N PHE A 274 -15.96 -9.32 39.96
CA PHE A 274 -14.92 -10.27 40.39
C PHE A 274 -13.56 -10.11 39.70
N GLY A 275 -13.51 -9.49 38.52
CA GLY A 275 -12.29 -9.32 37.72
C GLY A 275 -11.26 -8.37 38.31
N TRP A 276 -11.66 -7.51 39.25
CA TRP A 276 -10.77 -6.62 40.00
C TRP A 276 -10.22 -7.24 41.28
N LYS A 277 -10.66 -8.46 41.64
CA LYS A 277 -10.15 -9.13 42.82
C LYS A 277 -8.66 -9.45 42.63
N PRO A 278 -7.80 -9.12 43.60
CA PRO A 278 -6.38 -9.34 43.48
C PRO A 278 -6.04 -10.82 43.47
N LEU A 279 -5.13 -11.25 42.60
CA LEU A 279 -4.62 -12.63 42.58
C LEU A 279 -3.58 -12.89 43.68
N ILE A 280 -2.96 -11.82 44.19
CA ILE A 280 -1.93 -11.86 45.23
C ILE A 280 -2.46 -11.11 46.45
N ASN A 281 -2.29 -11.67 47.65
CA ASN A 281 -2.74 -11.09 48.92
C ASN A 281 -2.01 -9.78 49.35
N SER A 282 -1.41 -9.05 48.41
CA SER A 282 -0.79 -7.74 48.65
C SER A 282 -1.76 -6.62 48.26
N PRO A 283 -1.97 -5.59 49.08
CA PRO A 283 -2.95 -4.54 48.80
C PRO A 283 -2.62 -3.71 47.54
N VAL A 284 -1.35 -3.36 47.32
CA VAL A 284 -0.92 -2.53 46.18
C VAL A 284 -0.61 -3.39 44.96
N ALA A 285 0.21 -4.43 45.13
CA ALA A 285 0.57 -5.32 44.02
C ALA A 285 -0.65 -6.11 43.53
N GLY A 286 -1.54 -6.52 44.44
CA GLY A 286 -2.73 -7.28 44.10
C GLY A 286 -3.66 -6.55 43.12
N MET A 287 -3.80 -5.22 43.24
CA MET A 287 -4.64 -4.45 42.32
C MET A 287 -4.06 -4.42 40.91
N LEU A 288 -2.74 -4.24 40.78
CA LEU A 288 -2.03 -4.26 39.48
C LEU A 288 -2.03 -5.66 38.84
N PHE A 289 -2.01 -6.71 39.65
CA PHE A 289 -2.11 -8.10 39.20
C PHE A 289 -3.56 -8.63 39.20
N SER A 290 -4.56 -7.75 39.20
CA SER A 290 -5.94 -8.18 38.97
C SER A 290 -6.14 -8.56 37.49
N PRO A 291 -6.97 -9.58 37.17
CA PRO A 291 -7.24 -9.97 35.79
C PRO A 291 -7.70 -8.81 34.92
N ALA A 292 -8.55 -7.92 35.45
CA ALA A 292 -9.01 -6.73 34.75
C ALA A 292 -7.87 -5.76 34.42
N ALA A 293 -6.99 -5.48 35.39
CA ALA A 293 -5.83 -4.61 35.18
C ALA A 293 -4.85 -5.20 34.15
N ILE A 294 -4.59 -6.51 34.21
CA ILE A 294 -3.71 -7.19 33.25
C ILE A 294 -4.32 -7.16 31.84
N ILE A 295 -5.62 -7.43 31.69
CA ILE A 295 -6.30 -7.31 30.38
C ILE A 295 -6.16 -5.88 29.85
N LEU A 296 -6.47 -4.86 30.65
CA LEU A 296 -6.39 -3.46 30.24
C LEU A 296 -4.96 -3.06 29.87
N PHE A 297 -3.97 -3.50 30.65
CA PHE A 297 -2.57 -3.28 30.36
C PHE A 297 -2.15 -3.92 29.03
N CYS A 298 -2.52 -5.18 28.80
CA CYS A 298 -2.24 -5.86 27.54
C CYS A 298 -2.96 -5.20 26.35
N THR A 299 -4.20 -4.74 26.52
CA THR A 299 -4.90 -3.97 25.46
C THR A 299 -4.23 -2.63 25.19
N LEU A 300 -3.69 -1.98 26.22
CA LEU A 300 -2.96 -0.73 26.09
C LEU A 300 -1.62 -0.94 25.38
N VAL A 301 -0.87 -1.99 25.72
CA VAL A 301 0.36 -2.37 25.02
C VAL A 301 0.06 -2.71 23.55
N SER A 302 -1.01 -3.46 23.28
CA SER A 302 -1.43 -3.78 21.93
C SER A 302 -1.83 -2.53 21.13
N ASP A 303 -2.56 -1.59 21.73
CA ASP A 303 -2.94 -0.34 21.07
C ASP A 303 -1.75 0.58 20.82
N ILE A 304 -0.81 0.61 21.75
CA ILE A 304 0.43 1.35 21.60
C ILE A 304 1.20 0.79 20.39
N ASN A 305 1.08 -0.51 20.10
CA ASN A 305 1.65 -1.11 18.90
C ASN A 305 0.87 -0.77 17.61
N THR A 306 -0.47 -0.62 17.66
CA THR A 306 -1.30 -0.40 16.46
C THR A 306 -1.55 1.08 16.13
N ASN A 307 -1.77 1.94 17.12
CA ASN A 307 -2.28 3.32 16.96
C ASN A 307 -1.18 4.37 17.07
N LEU A 308 -0.28 4.22 18.05
CA LEU A 308 0.96 4.94 17.95
C LEU A 308 1.70 4.23 16.81
N ASP A 309 1.94 4.94 15.71
CA ASP A 309 3.11 4.69 14.89
C ASP A 309 4.35 4.92 15.78
N LEU A 310 4.50 4.09 16.81
CA LEU A 310 5.69 4.03 17.61
C LEU A 310 6.80 3.81 16.59
N PRO A 311 7.81 4.70 16.55
CA PRO A 311 8.90 4.63 15.58
C PRO A 311 9.73 3.34 15.64
N ILE A 312 9.34 2.46 16.54
CA ILE A 312 9.94 1.22 16.97
C ILE A 312 9.85 0.12 15.90
N ILE A 313 8.72 0.03 15.18
CA ILE A 313 8.46 -1.05 14.21
C ILE A 313 7.82 -0.54 12.91
N SER A 314 6.78 0.31 12.98
CA SER A 314 6.02 0.70 11.78
C SER A 314 6.70 1.79 10.92
N ARG A 315 7.51 2.68 11.51
CA ARG A 315 8.03 3.88 10.82
C ARG A 315 9.29 3.67 9.98
N THR A 316 9.98 2.54 10.09
CA THR A 316 11.22 2.35 9.33
C THR A 316 11.00 1.78 7.93
N ALA A 317 9.77 1.37 7.57
CA ALA A 317 9.48 0.78 6.26
C ALA A 317 8.02 0.89 5.80
N LYS A 318 7.19 1.80 6.34
CA LYS A 318 6.01 2.23 5.57
C LYS A 318 6.57 2.93 4.33
N LEU A 319 6.63 2.22 3.20
CA LEU A 319 6.86 2.81 1.89
C LEU A 319 5.66 3.70 1.60
N ARG A 320 5.68 4.90 2.17
CA ARG A 320 4.67 5.91 1.89
C ARG A 320 5.08 6.55 0.59
N ASN A 321 4.17 6.52 -0.37
CA ASN A 321 4.30 7.32 -1.58
C ASN A 321 4.40 8.78 -1.14
N SER A 322 5.57 9.39 -1.39
CA SER A 322 5.74 10.82 -1.21
C SER A 322 4.75 11.53 -2.13
N GLU A 323 3.90 12.40 -1.57
CA GLU A 323 2.94 13.25 -2.31
C GLU A 323 3.62 14.12 -3.38
N THR A 324 4.95 14.26 -3.36
CA THR A 324 5.71 15.11 -4.28
C THR A 324 6.23 14.42 -5.54
N GLY A 325 5.73 13.23 -5.89
CA GLY A 325 6.05 12.58 -7.17
C GLY A 325 7.51 12.18 -7.33
N THR A 326 8.31 12.27 -6.26
CA THR A 326 9.69 11.78 -6.22
C THR A 326 9.70 10.45 -5.47
N PRO A 327 10.06 9.33 -6.13
CA PRO A 327 10.03 7.99 -5.53
C PRO A 327 11.26 7.78 -4.64
N TYR A 328 11.39 8.58 -3.58
CA TYR A 328 12.39 8.34 -2.55
C TYR A 328 11.72 7.76 -1.31
N VAL A 329 12.07 6.52 -1.00
CA VAL A 329 11.81 5.93 0.31
C VAL A 329 12.78 6.61 1.29
N HIS A 330 12.32 7.67 1.94
CA HIS A 330 13.05 8.24 3.07
C HIS A 330 12.88 7.31 4.27
N ALA A 331 13.73 6.29 4.36
CA ALA A 331 14.06 5.69 5.64
C ALA A 331 14.80 6.76 6.46
N GLU A 332 14.05 7.65 7.12
CA GLU A 332 14.59 8.67 8.00
C GLU A 332 15.30 7.94 9.15
N LYS A 333 16.62 7.79 9.07
CA LYS A 333 17.46 7.35 10.20
C LYS A 333 17.43 8.45 11.25
N ARG A 334 16.33 8.58 11.98
CA ARG A 334 16.36 9.35 13.21
C ARG A 334 17.23 8.58 14.20
N PRO A 335 18.27 9.20 14.78
CA PRO A 335 18.92 8.60 15.92
C PRO A 335 17.83 8.48 16.99
N LEU A 336 17.68 7.29 17.58
CA LEU A 336 16.69 6.97 18.62
C LEU A 336 17.22 7.13 20.08
N PRO A 337 18.10 8.09 20.47
CA PRO A 337 18.77 8.02 21.77
C PRO A 337 17.94 8.58 22.94
N ARG A 338 16.60 8.76 22.83
CA ARG A 338 15.78 9.34 23.91
C ARG A 338 14.53 8.57 24.30
N GLU A 339 14.22 7.46 23.64
CA GLU A 339 13.05 6.66 24.02
C GLU A 339 13.45 5.60 25.05
N LEU A 340 12.68 5.50 26.15
CA LEU A 340 12.95 4.65 27.32
C LEU A 340 13.12 3.15 26.98
N PHE A 341 12.71 2.73 25.79
CA PHE A 341 12.76 1.34 25.33
C PHE A 341 13.53 1.15 24.02
N ALA A 342 14.16 2.18 23.44
CA ALA A 342 14.84 2.08 22.16
C ALA A 342 15.89 0.96 22.10
N TRP A 343 16.58 0.70 23.22
CA TRP A 343 17.59 -0.35 23.35
C TRP A 343 17.01 -1.77 23.23
N LEU A 344 15.76 -1.98 23.64
CA LEU A 344 15.07 -3.28 23.53
C LEU A 344 14.67 -3.57 22.08
N PHE A 345 14.38 -2.52 21.32
CA PHE A 345 13.79 -2.62 20.00
C PHE A 345 14.79 -2.50 18.84
N TYR A 346 15.93 -1.85 19.07
CA TYR A 346 16.99 -1.78 18.07
C TYR A 346 17.47 -3.16 17.57
N PRO A 347 17.59 -4.21 18.43
CA PRO A 347 17.87 -5.57 17.96
C PRO A 347 16.76 -6.13 17.06
N ALA A 348 15.49 -5.90 17.41
CA ALA A 348 14.35 -6.36 16.62
C ALA A 348 14.35 -5.72 15.22
N TYR A 349 14.70 -4.42 15.14
CA TYR A 349 14.90 -3.73 13.87
C TYR A 349 16.01 -4.36 13.02
N ASN A 350 17.18 -4.68 13.61
CA ASN A 350 18.27 -5.31 12.87
C ASN A 350 17.89 -6.72 12.38
N VAL A 351 17.17 -7.50 13.20
CA VAL A 351 16.64 -8.81 12.80
C VAL A 351 15.67 -8.65 11.64
N ARG A 352 14.78 -7.66 11.67
CA ARG A 352 13.85 -7.38 10.59
C ARG A 352 14.57 -7.03 9.29
N VAL A 353 15.52 -6.08 9.32
CA VAL A 353 16.29 -5.68 8.13
C VAL A 353 17.05 -6.88 7.57
N PHE A 354 17.71 -7.65 8.44
CA PHE A 354 18.40 -8.87 8.04
C PHE A 354 17.46 -9.89 7.37
N LEU A 355 16.27 -10.11 7.93
CA LEU A 355 15.29 -11.03 7.35
C LEU A 355 14.75 -10.52 6.01
N LEU A 356 14.49 -9.22 5.87
CA LEU A 356 14.03 -8.64 4.60
C LEU A 356 15.12 -8.71 3.52
N GLU A 357 16.37 -8.40 3.87
CA GLU A 357 17.53 -8.57 2.99
C GLU A 357 17.72 -10.04 2.59
N TRP A 358 17.54 -10.97 3.54
CA TRP A 358 17.62 -12.40 3.28
C TRP A 358 16.49 -12.90 2.36
N CYS A 359 15.30 -12.30 2.45
CA CYS A 359 14.19 -12.52 1.52
C CYS A 359 14.40 -11.85 0.15
N GLY A 360 15.54 -11.18 -0.08
CA GLY A 360 15.88 -10.54 -1.35
C GLY A 360 15.32 -9.13 -1.50
N TRP A 361 14.81 -8.52 -0.44
CA TRP A 361 14.36 -7.12 -0.45
C TRP A 361 15.42 -6.25 0.19
N ASP A 362 16.34 -5.80 -0.66
CA ASP A 362 17.39 -4.89 -0.25
C ASP A 362 16.83 -3.47 -0.08
N LEU A 363 16.43 -3.14 1.16
CA LEU A 363 15.98 -1.80 1.58
C LEU A 363 17.04 -0.71 1.32
N LEU A 364 18.32 -1.09 1.24
CA LEU A 364 19.44 -0.16 1.03
C LEU A 364 19.75 0.04 -0.47
N SER A 365 19.39 -0.91 -1.33
CA SER A 365 19.57 -0.78 -2.79
C SER A 365 18.70 0.34 -3.40
N LEU A 366 17.53 0.63 -2.82
CA LEU A 366 16.68 1.77 -3.20
C LEU A 366 17.34 3.14 -2.94
N ARG A 367 18.45 3.17 -2.20
CA ARG A 367 19.17 4.39 -1.81
C ARG A 367 20.31 4.74 -2.76
N ARG A 368 20.62 3.93 -3.78
CA ARG A 368 21.75 4.22 -4.68
C ARG A 368 21.40 5.36 -5.65
N ASP A 369 22.01 6.48 -5.31
CA ASP A 369 22.21 7.73 -6.02
C ASP A 369 20.93 8.48 -6.43
N PRO A 370 20.72 9.73 -5.96
CA PRO A 370 19.78 10.60 -6.65
C PRO A 370 20.23 10.64 -8.13
N PRO A 371 19.35 10.43 -9.12
CA PRO A 371 19.66 10.81 -10.49
C PRO A 371 20.30 12.18 -10.43
N SER A 372 21.52 12.26 -10.97
CA SER A 372 22.32 13.49 -10.97
C SER A 372 21.42 14.67 -11.30
N PRO A 373 21.48 15.78 -10.54
CA PRO A 373 20.59 16.93 -10.74
C PRO A 373 20.80 17.47 -12.16
N GLY A 374 19.95 17.02 -13.09
CA GLY A 374 20.17 17.17 -14.53
C GLY A 374 19.57 16.03 -15.36
N VAL A 375 19.50 14.82 -14.82
CA VAL A 375 18.74 13.71 -15.39
C VAL A 375 17.34 13.76 -14.76
N LYS A 376 16.49 14.70 -15.21
CA LYS A 376 15.05 14.39 -15.12
C LYS A 376 14.87 13.07 -15.86
N GLY A 377 14.00 12.19 -15.38
CA GLY A 377 13.56 11.03 -16.15
C GLY A 377 12.78 11.51 -17.37
N TYR A 378 13.45 12.11 -18.34
CA TYR A 378 12.93 12.23 -19.69
C TYR A 378 12.94 10.81 -20.21
N ILE A 379 11.77 10.31 -20.59
CA ILE A 379 11.67 9.32 -21.64
C ILE A 379 12.48 9.90 -22.80
N THR A 380 13.70 9.42 -23.00
CA THR A 380 14.47 9.76 -24.18
C THR A 380 13.78 9.08 -25.34
N VAL A 381 12.82 9.78 -25.96
CA VAL A 381 12.42 9.51 -27.33
C VAL A 381 13.66 9.77 -28.17
N ARG A 382 14.46 8.72 -28.34
CA ARG A 382 15.59 8.73 -29.25
C ARG A 382 14.98 8.75 -30.64
N ASP A 383 14.94 9.93 -31.24
CA ASP A 383 14.61 10.11 -32.65
C ASP A 383 15.57 9.23 -33.47
N GLY A 384 15.06 8.12 -33.99
CA GLY A 384 15.80 7.24 -34.88
C GLY A 384 15.34 5.80 -34.79
N VAL A 385 14.38 5.45 -35.66
CA VAL A 385 14.17 4.16 -36.34
C VAL A 385 14.43 2.89 -35.49
N ASP A 386 13.37 2.12 -35.27
CA ASP A 386 13.28 0.80 -34.62
C ASP A 386 12.95 0.82 -33.11
N GLY A 387 11.69 0.53 -32.81
CA GLY A 387 11.23 -0.02 -31.53
C GLY A 387 11.27 0.93 -30.34
N LEU A 388 10.12 1.55 -30.05
CA LEU A 388 9.86 2.26 -28.79
C LEU A 388 9.86 1.26 -27.62
N GLN A 389 11.04 0.92 -27.08
CA GLN A 389 11.13 0.22 -25.81
C GLN A 389 10.90 1.23 -24.67
N ILE A 390 9.63 1.42 -24.33
CA ILE A 390 9.24 2.05 -23.07
C ILE A 390 9.76 1.13 -21.96
N GLY A 391 10.90 1.49 -21.38
CA GLY A 391 11.36 0.85 -20.15
C GLY A 391 10.28 1.02 -19.10
N THR A 392 9.59 -0.06 -18.75
CA THR A 392 8.66 -0.12 -17.63
C THR A 392 9.48 -0.04 -16.35
N PHE A 393 9.86 1.19 -15.97
CA PHE A 393 10.28 1.46 -14.61
C PHE A 393 9.16 0.94 -13.72
N HIS A 394 9.47 -0.03 -12.87
CA HIS A 394 8.50 -0.57 -11.92
C HIS A 394 8.06 0.58 -11.02
N GLN A 395 6.85 1.09 -11.27
CA GLN A 395 6.31 2.23 -10.55
C GLN A 395 5.94 1.78 -9.14
N MET A 396 6.19 2.67 -8.19
CA MET A 396 5.96 2.42 -6.78
C MET A 396 4.49 2.63 -6.43
N THR A 397 3.65 1.62 -6.62
CA THR A 397 2.22 1.64 -6.26
C THR A 397 1.96 0.83 -4.99
N THR A 398 0.81 1.04 -4.33
CA THR A 398 0.45 0.25 -3.14
C THR A 398 0.35 -1.24 -3.48
N LEU A 399 -0.19 -1.58 -4.66
CA LEU A 399 -0.30 -2.95 -5.13
C LEU A 399 1.07 -3.63 -5.27
N ALA A 400 2.07 -2.95 -5.85
CA ALA A 400 3.42 -3.48 -6.01
C ALA A 400 4.11 -3.75 -4.67
N HIS A 401 3.88 -2.89 -3.68
CA HIS A 401 4.48 -3.01 -2.35
C HIS A 401 3.70 -3.90 -1.39
N MET A 402 2.49 -4.31 -1.73
CA MET A 402 1.63 -5.00 -0.79
C MET A 402 2.25 -6.30 -0.28
N SER A 403 2.86 -7.08 -1.17
CA SER A 403 3.58 -8.31 -0.78
C SER A 403 4.77 -7.98 0.15
N ALA A 404 5.45 -6.86 -0.12
CA ALA A 404 6.55 -6.35 0.68
C ALA A 404 6.13 -6.00 2.12
N GLN A 405 5.08 -5.21 2.21
CA GLN A 405 4.50 -4.75 3.45
C GLN A 405 3.94 -5.92 4.27
N PHE A 406 3.32 -6.92 3.63
CA PHE A 406 2.77 -8.08 4.32
C PHE A 406 3.85 -8.90 5.05
N VAL A 407 4.97 -9.23 4.38
CA VAL A 407 6.05 -9.99 5.04
C VAL A 407 6.70 -9.17 6.13
N ALA A 408 6.92 -7.87 5.90
CA ALA A 408 7.45 -6.98 6.93
C ALA A 408 6.52 -6.99 8.16
N SER A 409 5.22 -6.81 7.97
CA SER A 409 4.21 -6.88 9.03
C SER A 409 4.15 -8.24 9.72
N SER A 410 4.35 -9.34 8.99
CA SER A 410 4.32 -10.70 9.54
C SER A 410 5.55 -10.99 10.40
N ILE A 411 6.73 -10.50 10.00
CA ILE A 411 7.97 -10.55 10.80
C ILE A 411 7.78 -9.73 12.08
N ASP A 412 7.21 -8.53 11.94
CA ASP A 412 6.94 -7.64 13.06
C ASP A 412 5.98 -8.27 14.08
N ASP A 413 4.88 -8.89 13.61
CA ASP A 413 3.94 -9.62 14.48
C ASP A 413 4.58 -10.85 15.12
N LEU A 414 5.45 -11.58 14.40
CA LEU A 414 6.20 -12.71 14.96
C LEU A 414 7.12 -12.27 16.10
N LEU A 415 7.90 -11.21 15.89
CA LEU A 415 8.81 -10.66 16.90
C LEU A 415 8.03 -10.14 18.12
N TYR A 416 6.92 -9.44 17.88
CA TYR A 416 6.02 -8.99 18.93
C TYR A 416 5.47 -10.17 19.74
N ARG A 417 4.96 -11.21 19.09
CA ARG A 417 4.44 -12.43 19.76
C ARG A 417 5.51 -13.12 20.60
N LEU A 418 6.74 -13.23 20.10
CA LEU A 418 7.85 -13.81 20.86
C LEU A 418 8.20 -12.97 22.09
N ALA A 419 8.21 -11.64 21.96
CA ALA A 419 8.48 -10.73 23.06
C ALA A 419 7.32 -10.66 24.08
N ALA A 420 6.07 -10.74 23.62
CA ALA A 420 4.86 -10.68 24.44
C ALA A 420 4.48 -12.02 25.07
N LEU A 421 5.11 -13.13 24.67
CA LEU A 421 4.80 -14.49 25.13
C LEU A 421 4.71 -14.60 26.67
N PRO A 422 5.64 -14.04 27.48
CA PRO A 422 5.52 -14.10 28.93
C PRO A 422 4.27 -13.37 29.45
N LEU A 423 3.94 -12.22 28.86
CA LEU A 423 2.74 -11.44 29.22
C LEU A 423 1.47 -12.20 28.84
N ASP A 424 1.43 -12.81 27.66
CA ASP A 424 0.29 -13.61 27.20
C ASP A 424 0.05 -14.83 28.09
N VAL A 425 1.12 -15.47 28.57
CA VAL A 425 1.02 -16.59 29.53
C VAL A 425 0.44 -16.12 30.86
N ILE A 426 0.95 -14.99 31.40
CA ILE A 426 0.45 -14.41 32.66
C ILE A 426 -1.03 -14.02 32.52
N LEU A 427 -1.38 -13.34 31.42
CA LEU A 427 -2.75 -12.93 31.11
C LEU A 427 -3.68 -14.13 31.01
N SER A 428 -3.31 -15.15 30.21
CA SER A 428 -4.14 -16.34 30.00
C SER A 428 -4.34 -17.12 31.30
N ARG A 429 -3.31 -17.22 32.15
CA ARG A 429 -3.40 -17.85 33.48
C ARG A 429 -4.24 -17.03 34.45
N ALA A 430 -4.06 -15.71 34.50
CA ALA A 430 -4.87 -14.81 35.33
C ALA A 430 -6.37 -14.92 34.98
N VAL A 431 -6.68 -14.94 33.69
CA VAL A 431 -8.05 -15.12 33.18
C VAL A 431 -8.58 -16.50 33.55
N ALA A 432 -7.77 -17.56 33.41
CA ALA A 432 -8.15 -18.92 33.78
C ALA A 432 -8.50 -19.05 35.26
N VAL A 433 -7.63 -18.58 36.17
CA VAL A 433 -7.86 -18.59 37.62
C VAL A 433 -9.13 -17.81 37.97
N SER A 434 -9.29 -16.61 37.38
CA SER A 434 -10.48 -15.79 37.58
C SER A 434 -11.75 -16.49 37.10
N TYR A 435 -11.70 -17.19 35.98
CA TYR A 435 -12.87 -17.85 35.40
C TYR A 435 -13.28 -19.08 36.20
N ILE A 436 -12.33 -19.88 36.63
CA ILE A 436 -12.57 -21.09 37.45
C ILE A 436 -13.17 -20.72 38.81
N THR A 437 -12.76 -19.58 39.39
CA THR A 437 -13.33 -19.08 40.66
C THR A 437 -14.65 -18.34 40.48
N SER A 438 -15.02 -17.98 39.24
CA SER A 438 -16.26 -17.27 38.94
C SER A 438 -17.50 -18.17 39.00
N PRO A 439 -18.71 -17.58 39.15
CA PRO A 439 -19.99 -18.29 39.06
C PRO A 439 -20.45 -18.57 37.61
N LEU A 440 -19.62 -18.30 36.60
CA LEU A 440 -19.96 -18.49 35.19
C LEU A 440 -19.99 -19.98 34.80
N PRO A 441 -20.73 -20.37 33.74
CA PRO A 441 -20.80 -21.75 33.31
C PRO A 441 -19.44 -22.24 32.78
N LYS A 442 -19.04 -23.44 33.19
CA LYS A 442 -17.74 -24.03 32.89
C LYS A 442 -17.93 -25.26 31.99
N THR A 443 -16.95 -25.53 31.13
CA THR A 443 -16.90 -26.79 30.39
C THR A 443 -16.59 -27.95 31.34
N LEU A 444 -16.97 -29.18 30.97
CA LEU A 444 -16.64 -30.38 31.76
C LEU A 444 -15.14 -30.51 31.99
N GLN A 445 -14.34 -30.18 30.96
CA GLN A 445 -12.89 -30.20 31.04
C GLN A 445 -12.37 -29.18 32.06
N ALA A 446 -12.92 -27.96 32.08
CA ALA A 446 -12.56 -26.95 33.06
C ALA A 446 -12.98 -27.35 34.50
N ALA A 447 -14.11 -28.03 34.64
CA ALA A 447 -14.59 -28.50 35.94
C ALA A 447 -13.74 -29.64 36.52
N SER A 448 -13.11 -30.44 35.65
CA SER A 448 -12.26 -31.57 36.06
C SER A 448 -10.81 -31.22 36.36
N MET A 449 -10.39 -29.96 36.16
CA MET A 449 -8.99 -29.57 36.31
C MET A 449 -8.70 -28.97 37.68
N ASP A 450 -7.53 -29.31 38.22
CA ASP A 450 -7.12 -28.84 39.52
C ASP A 450 -6.72 -27.34 39.48
N PRO A 451 -7.11 -26.53 40.48
CA PRO A 451 -6.83 -25.09 40.52
C PRO A 451 -5.34 -24.71 40.46
N TRP A 452 -4.43 -25.59 40.89
CA TRP A 452 -2.99 -25.31 40.98
C TRP A 452 -2.27 -25.32 39.62
N LEU A 453 -2.88 -25.88 38.56
CA LEU A 453 -2.33 -25.83 37.20
C LEU A 453 -2.26 -24.40 36.62
N TYR A 454 -2.99 -23.46 37.23
CA TYR A 454 -3.21 -22.11 36.69
C TYR A 454 -2.57 -20.99 37.49
N ALA A 455 -1.88 -21.29 38.60
CA ALA A 455 -1.26 -20.25 39.41
C ALA A 455 -0.23 -19.49 38.55
N PRO A 456 -0.38 -18.17 38.36
CA PRO A 456 0.51 -17.40 37.50
C PRO A 456 1.93 -17.30 38.06
N LEU A 457 2.13 -17.53 39.37
CA LEU A 457 3.39 -17.28 40.09
C LEU A 457 3.77 -18.34 41.13
N GLU A 458 2.87 -19.26 41.52
CA GLU A 458 3.22 -20.34 42.47
C GLU A 458 3.72 -21.58 41.71
N SER A 459 5.02 -21.57 41.41
CA SER A 459 5.73 -22.68 40.80
C SER A 459 6.04 -23.77 41.83
N GLY A 460 5.18 -24.78 41.93
CA GLY A 460 5.56 -26.04 42.58
C GLY A 460 6.69 -26.75 41.81
N VAL A 461 7.62 -27.36 42.56
CA VAL A 461 8.84 -28.06 42.10
C VAL A 461 8.59 -29.10 40.98
N HIS A 462 7.37 -29.61 40.83
CA HIS A 462 6.99 -30.57 39.78
C HIS A 462 6.85 -29.97 38.36
N MET A 463 6.73 -28.64 38.22
CA MET A 463 6.61 -28.01 36.89
C MET A 463 7.91 -28.03 36.09
N HIS A 464 9.10 -28.02 36.71
CA HIS A 464 10.36 -27.85 36.00
C HIS A 464 10.65 -28.93 34.95
N MET A 465 10.24 -30.18 35.17
CA MET A 465 10.41 -31.25 34.18
C MET A 465 9.45 -31.12 32.97
N GLN A 466 8.32 -30.44 33.11
CA GLN A 466 7.32 -30.31 32.04
C GLN A 466 7.42 -28.99 31.27
N ILE A 467 8.12 -27.97 31.79
CA ILE A 467 8.29 -26.66 31.13
C ILE A 467 8.85 -26.84 29.72
N GLY A 468 9.86 -27.69 29.52
CA GLY A 468 10.45 -27.93 28.20
C GLY A 468 9.44 -28.51 27.20
N ALA A 469 8.59 -29.44 27.64
CA ALA A 469 7.55 -30.03 26.80
C ALA A 469 6.47 -29.01 26.41
N TYR A 470 6.04 -28.15 27.34
CA TYR A 470 5.09 -27.07 27.03
C TYR A 470 5.72 -25.99 26.13
N ALA A 471 6.96 -25.58 26.40
CA ALA A 471 7.69 -24.63 25.57
C ALA A 471 7.84 -25.14 24.13
N SER A 472 8.16 -26.43 23.96
CA SER A 472 8.21 -27.06 22.63
C SER A 472 6.87 -27.01 21.91
N LYS A 473 5.74 -27.27 22.59
CA LYS A 473 4.40 -27.21 21.99
C LYS A 473 3.97 -25.79 21.64
N ILE A 474 4.30 -24.81 22.49
CA ILE A 474 4.08 -23.40 22.20
C ILE A 474 4.92 -23.00 20.98
N GLY A 475 6.19 -23.39 20.93
CA GLY A 475 7.05 -23.20 19.76
C GLY A 475 6.47 -23.80 18.48
N LEU A 476 5.94 -25.03 18.54
CA LEU A 476 5.24 -25.66 17.41
C LEU A 476 3.97 -24.91 17.00
N SER A 477 3.22 -24.32 17.95
CA SER A 477 2.05 -23.50 17.63
C SER A 477 2.44 -22.18 16.94
N ILE A 478 3.55 -21.55 17.35
CA ILE A 478 4.11 -20.36 16.70
C ILE A 478 4.63 -20.72 15.31
N ALA A 479 5.30 -21.87 15.16
CA ALA A 479 5.74 -22.34 13.85
C ALA A 479 4.55 -22.59 12.91
N LEU A 480 3.46 -23.18 13.40
CA LEU A 480 2.23 -23.38 12.63
C LEU A 480 1.58 -22.05 12.21
N TRP A 481 1.60 -21.06 13.09
CA TRP A 481 1.16 -19.70 12.79
C TRP A 481 2.02 -19.09 11.68
N SER A 482 3.35 -19.16 11.78
CA SER A 482 4.27 -18.67 10.74
C SER A 482 4.09 -19.39 9.39
N VAL A 483 3.87 -20.70 9.40
CA VAL A 483 3.56 -21.45 8.17
C VAL A 483 2.27 -20.95 7.52
N THR A 484 1.26 -20.63 8.34
CA THR A 484 -0.01 -20.07 7.84
C THR A 484 0.21 -18.71 7.19
N ASP A 485 1.01 -17.84 7.80
CA ASP A 485 1.35 -16.54 7.22
C ASP A 485 2.17 -16.66 5.92
N VAL A 486 3.11 -17.61 5.84
CA VAL A 486 3.84 -17.90 4.58
C VAL A 486 2.89 -18.36 3.47
N LEU A 487 1.87 -19.17 3.80
CA LEU A 487 0.86 -19.59 2.83
C LEU A 487 -0.02 -18.42 2.38
N ILE A 488 -0.42 -17.54 3.30
CA ILE A 488 -1.16 -16.31 2.98
C ILE A 488 -0.31 -15.41 2.08
N PHE A 489 0.96 -15.21 2.41
CA PHE A 489 1.90 -14.45 1.58
C PHE A 489 2.01 -15.03 0.17
N ALA A 490 2.20 -16.34 0.04
CA ALA A 490 2.32 -16.99 -1.27
C ALA A 490 1.06 -16.77 -2.12
N GLY A 491 -0.13 -16.91 -1.52
CA GLY A 491 -1.40 -16.63 -2.17
C GLY A 491 -1.55 -15.16 -2.56
N LEU A 492 -1.19 -14.25 -1.66
CA LEU A 492 -1.22 -12.81 -1.88
C LEU A 492 -0.27 -12.40 -3.01
N HIS A 493 0.98 -12.84 -2.98
CA HIS A 493 1.97 -12.54 -4.01
C HIS A 493 1.53 -13.06 -5.39
N ALA A 494 0.98 -14.28 -5.45
CA ALA A 494 0.42 -14.81 -6.69
C ALA A 494 -0.75 -13.98 -7.20
N LEU A 495 -1.63 -13.51 -6.31
CA LEU A 495 -2.77 -12.67 -6.65
C LEU A 495 -2.34 -11.28 -7.11
N VAL A 496 -1.47 -10.60 -6.37
CA VAL A 496 -0.87 -9.30 -6.72
C VAL A 496 -0.21 -9.38 -8.09
N ARG A 497 0.61 -10.40 -8.33
CA ARG A 497 1.24 -10.62 -9.64
C ARG A 497 0.21 -10.89 -10.74
N SER A 498 -0.83 -11.68 -10.46
CA SER A 498 -1.89 -11.96 -11.43
C SER A 498 -2.67 -10.70 -11.80
N GLN A 499 -3.03 -9.88 -10.82
CA GLN A 499 -3.72 -8.60 -11.01
C GLN A 499 -2.84 -7.63 -11.80
N GLY A 500 -1.57 -7.47 -11.40
CA GLY A 500 -0.57 -6.69 -12.11
C GLY A 500 -0.45 -7.08 -13.59
N MET A 501 -0.33 -8.38 -13.89
CA MET A 501 -0.22 -8.88 -15.27
C MET A 501 -1.51 -8.71 -16.08
N ARG A 502 -2.68 -8.88 -15.47
CA ARG A 502 -3.98 -8.88 -16.17
C ARG A 502 -4.52 -7.48 -16.40
N HIS A 503 -4.39 -6.60 -15.42
CA HIS A 503 -5.05 -5.29 -15.42
C HIS A 503 -4.07 -4.12 -15.61
N PHE A 504 -2.82 -4.25 -15.14
CA PHE A 504 -1.86 -3.14 -15.10
C PHE A 504 -0.64 -3.34 -16.02
N GLY A 505 -0.62 -4.42 -16.80
CA GLY A 505 0.43 -4.68 -17.77
C GLY A 505 1.81 -4.99 -17.18
N TRP A 506 1.91 -5.35 -15.89
CA TRP A 506 3.18 -5.75 -15.28
C TRP A 506 3.77 -6.95 -16.06
N ALA A 507 4.84 -6.71 -16.81
CA ALA A 507 5.62 -7.73 -17.51
C ALA A 507 4.88 -8.61 -18.56
N ARG A 508 4.10 -8.01 -19.47
CA ARG A 508 4.11 -8.50 -20.86
C ARG A 508 5.38 -8.01 -21.55
N SER A 509 6.49 -8.68 -21.25
CA SER A 509 7.74 -8.48 -21.96
C SER A 509 7.52 -8.73 -23.47
N SER A 510 7.76 -7.68 -24.26
CA SER A 510 8.19 -7.66 -25.68
C SER A 510 7.35 -8.28 -26.81
N SER A 511 6.13 -8.76 -26.61
CA SER A 511 5.23 -8.94 -27.78
C SER A 511 4.47 -7.65 -28.02
N THR A 512 4.88 -6.92 -29.06
CA THR A 512 4.23 -5.73 -29.64
C THR A 512 2.72 -5.90 -29.70
N ARG A 513 2.02 -5.48 -28.65
CA ARG A 513 0.60 -5.15 -28.73
C ARG A 513 0.53 -3.69 -29.13
N SER A 514 -0.01 -3.41 -30.31
CA SER A 514 -0.64 -2.11 -30.54
C SER A 514 -1.67 -1.93 -29.43
N PHE A 515 -1.51 -0.87 -28.65
CA PHE A 515 -2.53 -0.46 -27.70
C PHE A 515 -3.65 0.12 -28.56
N ASP A 516 -4.64 -0.70 -28.90
CA ASP A 516 -5.87 -0.19 -29.49
C ASP A 516 -6.59 0.57 -28.38
N PHE A 517 -6.57 1.89 -28.47
CA PHE A 517 -7.35 2.76 -27.58
C PHE A 517 -8.82 2.32 -27.62
N PRO A 518 -9.53 2.31 -26.48
CA PRO A 518 -10.98 2.17 -26.53
C PRO A 518 -11.55 3.30 -27.40
N GLU A 519 -12.25 2.92 -28.46
CA GLU A 519 -12.91 3.79 -29.46
C GLU A 519 -13.93 4.78 -28.88
N SER A 520 -14.09 4.84 -27.56
CA SER A 520 -15.18 5.56 -26.89
C SER A 520 -14.96 7.06 -26.71
N VAL A 521 -13.87 7.66 -27.22
CA VAL A 521 -13.65 9.11 -27.18
C VAL A 521 -13.17 9.65 -28.53
N VAL A 522 -13.81 9.24 -29.62
CA VAL A 522 -13.80 10.05 -30.84
C VAL A 522 -14.95 11.06 -30.71
N PRO A 523 -14.69 12.38 -30.65
CA PRO A 523 -15.76 13.35 -30.79
C PRO A 523 -16.38 13.15 -32.18
N LYS A 524 -17.70 12.92 -32.22
CA LYS A 524 -18.50 12.94 -33.45
C LYS A 524 -18.32 14.29 -34.14
N SER A 525 -17.30 14.43 -34.99
CA SER A 525 -17.21 15.53 -35.93
C SER A 525 -17.97 15.16 -37.20
N GLU A 526 -18.49 16.20 -37.82
CA GLU A 526 -19.67 16.22 -38.67
C GLU A 526 -19.53 15.42 -39.98
N ALA A 527 -20.69 14.95 -40.45
CA ALA A 527 -20.89 14.13 -41.64
C ALA A 527 -20.28 14.73 -42.93
N PRO A 528 -19.72 13.90 -43.83
CA PRO A 528 -19.31 14.37 -45.14
C PRO A 528 -20.53 14.57 -46.06
N LEU A 529 -20.60 15.78 -46.63
CA LEU A 529 -21.56 16.17 -47.66
C LEU A 529 -21.44 15.26 -48.90
N ARG A 530 -22.57 14.61 -49.16
CA ARG A 530 -22.94 13.79 -50.32
C ARG A 530 -22.58 14.49 -51.64
N ARG A 531 -21.62 13.95 -52.39
CA ARG A 531 -21.35 14.33 -53.79
C ARG A 531 -22.36 13.59 -54.69
N GLU A 532 -23.21 14.35 -55.35
CA GLU A 532 -24.05 13.88 -56.46
C GLU A 532 -23.16 13.47 -57.64
N SER A 533 -23.32 12.22 -58.07
CA SER A 533 -22.73 11.67 -59.28
C SER A 533 -23.67 11.89 -60.46
N THR A 534 -23.36 12.85 -61.32
CA THR A 534 -23.95 12.97 -62.66
C THR A 534 -23.38 11.88 -63.57
N ALA A 535 -24.26 11.01 -64.04
CA ALA A 535 -23.99 9.96 -65.00
C ALA A 535 -23.75 10.52 -66.41
N ILE A 536 -22.72 10.01 -67.08
CA ILE A 536 -22.52 10.10 -68.54
C ILE A 536 -22.76 8.68 -69.08
N PRO A 537 -23.70 8.46 -70.01
CA PRO A 537 -23.97 7.14 -70.56
C PRO A 537 -22.93 6.77 -71.62
N SER A 538 -22.32 5.59 -71.45
CA SER A 538 -21.52 4.90 -72.46
C SER A 538 -22.42 4.26 -73.52
N ARG A 539 -22.09 4.53 -74.79
CA ARG A 539 -22.73 4.00 -76.00
C ARG A 539 -22.03 2.71 -76.44
N GLU A 540 -22.85 1.73 -76.79
CA GLU A 540 -22.52 0.40 -77.32
C GLU A 540 -21.71 0.39 -78.63
N GLU A 541 -21.00 -0.74 -78.82
CA GLU A 541 -20.74 -1.46 -80.08
C GLU A 541 -20.07 -0.73 -81.26
N ARG A 542 -18.76 -0.96 -81.43
CA ARG A 542 -18.21 -1.93 -82.40
C ARG A 542 -16.73 -2.20 -82.16
#